data_AF-A0A942KQR7-F1
#
_entry.id   AF-A0A942KQR7-F1
#
_cell.length_a   1.000
_cell.length_b   1.000
_cell.length_c   1.000
_cell.angle_alpha   90.00
_cell.angle_beta   90.00
_cell.angle_gamma   90.00
#
_symmetry.space_group_name_H-M   'P 1'
#
loop_
_entity.id
_entity.type
_entity.pdbx_description
1 polymer ?
#
loop_
_entity_poly.entity_id
_entity_poly.type
_entity_poly.pdbx_seq_one_letter_code
_entity_poly.pdbx_strand_id
1 'polypeptide(L)'
;MPKKIMGLLSLVITLLLILTGCGVNAREEGPQLGQISFEVIQPDKLPAEAAKWYQDNFAVDGLHSFTAGKDRYLLLSAGEKPTGGYAIEGLTLTGTEKEIEVKAKLKSPQSGDLVTMALTYPHVLIKLKEDGRQLRFGGIEGNVPTGGGGTAEEKQGFGVYTGQIDSNSIEIKVSGTKAPKDDYRAFRLSEEIKNKFDSLQLNTGDEVLFTYTVNEHNQQILTSIQKTKR
;
A
#
# COMPACT_ATOMS: atom_id res chain seq x y z
N MET A 1 -37.20 -64.17 -4.90
CA MET A 1 -37.44 -62.88 -4.20
C MET A 1 -36.09 -62.23 -3.88
N PRO A 2 -35.54 -61.35 -4.74
CA PRO A 2 -34.22 -60.77 -4.50
C PRO A 2 -34.30 -59.39 -3.79
N LYS A 3 -33.84 -59.34 -2.55
CA LYS A 3 -33.52 -58.12 -1.80
C LYS A 3 -32.02 -57.83 -1.93
N LYS A 4 -31.53 -57.27 -3.04
CA LYS A 4 -30.13 -56.78 -3.16
C LYS A 4 -29.95 -55.69 -4.24
N ILE A 5 -30.70 -54.58 -4.19
CA ILE A 5 -30.42 -53.40 -5.06
C ILE A 5 -30.50 -52.07 -4.28
N MET A 6 -30.78 -52.08 -2.98
CA MET A 6 -31.03 -50.84 -2.21
C MET A 6 -29.76 -50.08 -1.77
N GLY A 7 -28.56 -50.66 -1.93
CA GLY A 7 -27.32 -50.04 -1.45
C GLY A 7 -26.54 -49.22 -2.48
N LEU A 8 -26.81 -49.38 -3.79
CA LEU A 8 -25.96 -48.78 -4.82
C LEU A 8 -26.43 -47.38 -5.27
N LEU A 9 -27.73 -47.08 -5.12
CA LEU A 9 -28.30 -45.79 -5.53
C LEU A 9 -27.96 -44.66 -4.53
N SER A 10 -27.76 -45.01 -3.25
CA SER A 10 -27.40 -44.04 -2.20
C SER A 10 -25.92 -43.61 -2.22
N LEU A 11 -25.03 -44.35 -2.89
CA LEU A 11 -23.61 -44.00 -2.98
C LEU A 11 -23.31 -43.06 -4.15
N VAL A 12 -24.16 -43.07 -5.18
CA VAL A 12 -24.01 -42.22 -6.38
C VAL A 12 -24.56 -40.81 -6.15
N ILE A 13 -25.59 -40.65 -5.30
CA ILE A 13 -26.16 -39.33 -4.96
C ILE A 13 -25.24 -38.52 -4.03
N THR A 14 -24.47 -39.19 -3.16
CA THR A 14 -23.51 -38.51 -2.28
C THR A 14 -22.24 -38.06 -3.02
N LEU A 15 -21.92 -38.66 -4.17
CA LEU A 15 -20.79 -38.27 -5.01
C LEU A 15 -21.08 -37.02 -5.87
N LEU A 16 -22.35 -36.60 -5.99
CA LEU A 16 -22.74 -35.41 -6.76
C LEU A 16 -22.70 -34.09 -5.96
N LEU A 17 -22.42 -34.11 -4.65
CA LEU A 17 -22.48 -32.91 -3.79
C LEU A 17 -21.12 -32.30 -3.43
N ILE A 18 -19.99 -32.79 -4.00
CA ILE A 18 -18.64 -32.30 -3.69
C ILE A 18 -18.05 -31.43 -4.83
N LEU A 19 -18.90 -30.85 -5.68
CA LEU A 19 -18.51 -29.78 -6.60
C LEU A 19 -18.79 -28.41 -5.97
N THR A 20 -18.31 -28.17 -4.75
CA THR A 20 -18.21 -26.81 -4.22
C THR A 20 -17.03 -26.14 -4.93
N GLY A 21 -17.36 -25.34 -5.94
CA GLY A 21 -16.41 -24.59 -6.73
C GLY A 21 -15.46 -23.80 -5.84
N CYS A 22 -14.16 -24.02 -6.04
CA CYS A 22 -13.16 -22.99 -5.78
C CYS A 22 -13.46 -21.85 -6.76
N GLY A 23 -14.27 -20.89 -6.32
CA GLY A 23 -14.31 -19.57 -6.94
C GLY A 23 -12.95 -18.92 -6.73
N VAL A 24 -12.00 -19.18 -7.63
CA VAL A 24 -10.92 -18.23 -7.85
C VAL A 24 -11.62 -16.99 -8.36
N ASN A 25 -11.69 -15.96 -7.53
CA ASN A 25 -12.17 -14.65 -7.94
C ASN A 25 -11.14 -14.09 -8.92
N ALA A 26 -11.22 -14.52 -10.19
CA ALA A 26 -10.65 -13.79 -11.29
C ALA A 26 -11.34 -12.42 -11.26
N ARG A 27 -10.56 -11.41 -10.88
CA ARG A 27 -10.99 -10.02 -10.83
C ARG A 27 -11.50 -9.66 -12.23
N GLU A 28 -12.81 -9.53 -12.38
CA GLU A 28 -13.41 -9.08 -13.63
C GLU A 28 -13.03 -7.60 -13.82
N GLU A 29 -11.99 -7.36 -14.61
CA GLU A 29 -11.70 -6.04 -15.14
C GLU A 29 -12.78 -5.71 -16.18
N GLY A 30 -13.85 -5.05 -15.74
CA GLY A 30 -14.92 -4.57 -16.63
C GLY A 30 -14.37 -3.65 -17.74
N PRO A 31 -15.11 -3.48 -18.85
CA PRO A 31 -14.66 -2.65 -19.97
C PRO A 31 -14.29 -1.23 -19.50
N GLN A 32 -13.06 -0.81 -19.81
CA GLN A 32 -12.57 0.53 -19.50
C GLN A 32 -13.32 1.56 -20.37
N LEU A 33 -14.12 2.40 -19.74
CA LEU A 33 -14.90 3.47 -20.39
C LEU A 33 -14.08 4.75 -20.66
N GLY A 34 -12.77 4.72 -20.38
CA GLY A 34 -11.83 5.81 -20.70
C GLY A 34 -11.43 6.68 -19.51
N GLN A 35 -10.63 7.70 -19.79
CA GLN A 35 -10.07 8.62 -18.80
C GLN A 35 -11.13 9.63 -18.31
N ILE A 36 -11.22 9.81 -16.99
CA ILE A 36 -12.14 10.76 -16.35
C ILE A 36 -11.47 12.12 -16.23
N SER A 37 -12.18 13.18 -16.59
CA SER A 37 -11.73 14.55 -16.38
C SER A 37 -11.88 14.96 -14.92
N PHE A 38 -10.87 15.63 -14.40
CA PHE A 38 -10.84 16.18 -13.06
C PHE A 38 -10.06 17.50 -13.06
N GLU A 39 -10.27 18.28 -12.02
CA GLU A 39 -9.56 19.54 -11.76
C GLU A 39 -8.80 19.40 -10.44
N VAL A 40 -7.51 19.73 -10.43
CA VAL A 40 -6.75 19.86 -9.17
C VAL A 40 -7.10 21.21 -8.56
N ILE A 41 -7.55 21.21 -7.32
CA ILE A 41 -7.99 22.43 -6.62
C ILE A 41 -7.21 22.65 -5.33
N GLN A 42 -7.20 23.89 -4.87
CA GLN A 42 -6.65 24.27 -3.58
C GLN A 42 -7.73 24.24 -2.49
N PRO A 43 -7.36 24.09 -1.20
CA PRO A 43 -8.34 24.00 -0.11
C PRO A 43 -9.27 25.21 0.02
N ASP A 44 -8.85 26.40 -0.41
CA ASP A 44 -9.66 27.62 -0.42
C ASP A 44 -10.82 27.57 -1.43
N LYS A 45 -10.77 26.64 -2.39
CA LYS A 45 -11.85 26.39 -3.37
C LYS A 45 -12.85 25.33 -2.92
N LEU A 46 -12.65 24.72 -1.75
CA LEU A 46 -13.60 23.76 -1.21
C LEU A 46 -14.90 24.47 -0.78
N PRO A 47 -16.06 23.80 -0.93
CA PRO A 47 -17.27 24.27 -0.29
C PRO A 47 -17.09 24.25 1.23
N ALA A 48 -17.71 25.20 1.94
CA ALA A 48 -17.50 25.38 3.38
C ALA A 48 -17.75 24.10 4.21
N GLU A 49 -18.74 23.29 3.79
CA GLU A 49 -19.07 21.99 4.39
C GLU A 49 -17.96 20.93 4.27
N ALA A 50 -17.07 21.04 3.29
CA ALA A 50 -15.96 20.11 3.10
C ALA A 50 -14.70 20.52 3.88
N ALA A 51 -14.67 21.71 4.50
CA ALA A 51 -13.49 22.21 5.20
C ALA A 51 -13.05 21.29 6.34
N LYS A 52 -14.00 20.83 7.16
CA LYS A 52 -13.70 19.89 8.26
C LYS A 52 -13.22 18.55 7.72
N TRP A 53 -13.90 18.01 6.70
CA TRP A 53 -13.50 16.77 6.05
C TRP A 53 -12.05 16.84 5.54
N TYR A 54 -11.64 17.95 4.92
CA TYR A 54 -10.26 18.11 4.47
C TYR A 54 -9.27 18.10 5.66
N GLN A 55 -9.55 18.87 6.72
CA GLN A 55 -8.69 18.94 7.91
C GLN A 55 -8.53 17.59 8.61
N ASP A 56 -9.59 16.79 8.67
CA ASP A 56 -9.56 15.48 9.29
C ASP A 56 -8.74 14.45 8.47
N ASN A 57 -8.53 14.68 7.17
CA ASN A 57 -8.04 13.64 6.24
C ASN A 57 -6.75 13.97 5.47
N PHE A 58 -6.29 15.22 5.40
CA PHE A 58 -5.09 15.59 4.61
C PHE A 58 -3.80 14.91 5.10
N ALA A 59 -3.74 14.56 6.39
CA ALA A 59 -2.62 13.84 7.00
C ALA A 59 -2.85 12.32 7.08
N VAL A 60 -4.05 11.84 6.77
CA VAL A 60 -4.42 10.41 6.88
C VAL A 60 -4.15 9.74 5.54
N ASP A 61 -3.26 8.75 5.52
CA ASP A 61 -2.94 7.98 4.31
C ASP A 61 -4.20 7.37 3.66
N GLY A 62 -4.30 7.51 2.33
CA GLY A 62 -5.35 6.90 1.54
C GLY A 62 -6.10 7.85 0.60
N LEU A 63 -7.17 7.31 0.01
CA LEU A 63 -8.10 8.02 -0.85
C LEU A 63 -9.37 8.33 -0.07
N HIS A 64 -9.63 9.61 0.14
CA HIS A 64 -10.84 10.10 0.82
C HIS A 64 -11.77 10.75 -0.19
N SER A 65 -13.08 10.67 0.03
CA SER A 65 -14.04 11.33 -0.85
C SER A 65 -15.12 12.08 -0.09
N PHE A 66 -15.52 13.23 -0.63
CA PHE A 66 -16.65 14.03 -0.16
C PHE A 66 -17.49 14.46 -1.36
N THR A 67 -18.81 14.37 -1.25
CA THR A 67 -19.72 14.78 -2.33
C THR A 67 -20.51 15.99 -1.89
N ALA A 68 -20.51 17.04 -2.71
CA ALA A 68 -21.29 18.26 -2.49
C ALA A 68 -22.06 18.61 -3.77
N GLY A 69 -23.38 18.43 -3.74
CA GLY A 69 -24.25 18.70 -4.89
C GLY A 69 -23.90 17.83 -6.10
N LYS A 70 -23.42 18.46 -7.18
CA LYS A 70 -23.08 17.80 -8.46
C LYS A 70 -21.59 17.47 -8.59
N ASP A 71 -20.80 17.78 -7.58
CA ASP A 71 -19.36 17.64 -7.59
C ASP A 71 -18.91 16.66 -6.50
N ARG A 72 -17.90 15.86 -6.84
CA ARG A 72 -17.21 14.96 -5.91
C ARG A 72 -15.78 15.45 -5.75
N TYR A 73 -15.31 15.47 -4.52
CA TYR A 73 -13.98 15.90 -4.13
C TYR A 73 -13.22 14.67 -3.64
N LEU A 74 -12.04 14.43 -4.20
CA LEU A 74 -11.15 13.37 -3.75
C LEU A 74 -9.90 13.98 -3.15
N LEU A 75 -9.53 13.51 -1.97
CA LEU A 75 -8.28 13.86 -1.31
C LEU A 75 -7.43 12.61 -1.29
N LEU A 76 -6.37 12.61 -2.09
CA LEU A 76 -5.39 11.55 -2.09
C LEU A 76 -4.22 12.00 -1.23
N SER A 77 -4.02 11.32 -0.11
CA SER A 77 -3.02 11.66 0.90
C SER A 77 -2.01 10.53 1.01
N ALA A 78 -0.71 10.85 1.03
CA ALA A 78 0.35 9.88 1.26
C ALA A 78 0.64 9.66 2.76
N GLY A 79 -0.11 10.32 3.65
CA GLY A 79 0.14 10.37 5.08
C GLY A 79 1.41 11.13 5.44
N GLU A 80 1.85 10.96 6.68
CA GLU A 80 3.06 11.60 7.20
C GLU A 80 4.32 11.14 6.44
N LYS A 81 5.23 12.09 6.18
CA LYS A 81 6.55 11.85 5.60
C LYS A 81 7.63 12.57 6.41
N PRO A 82 8.82 11.96 6.57
CA PRO A 82 9.83 12.43 7.52
C PRO A 82 10.54 13.73 7.09
N THR A 83 10.51 14.05 5.81
CA THR A 83 11.18 15.23 5.23
C THR A 83 10.29 15.92 4.20
N GLY A 84 10.74 17.09 3.74
CA GLY A 84 10.29 17.66 2.46
C GLY A 84 10.77 16.83 1.26
N GLY A 85 10.30 17.19 0.08
CA GLY A 85 10.70 16.55 -1.19
C GLY A 85 9.79 15.40 -1.64
N TYR A 86 8.82 14.99 -0.82
CA TYR A 86 7.78 14.06 -1.24
C TYR A 86 6.67 14.79 -2.00
N ALA A 87 6.15 14.18 -3.07
CA ALA A 87 5.05 14.72 -3.84
C ALA A 87 4.18 13.61 -4.46
N ILE A 88 2.89 13.87 -4.62
CA ILE A 88 2.01 12.99 -5.39
C ILE A 88 2.01 13.46 -6.84
N GLU A 89 2.40 12.57 -7.75
CA GLU A 89 2.54 12.82 -9.19
C GLU A 89 1.78 11.75 -9.99
N GLY A 90 1.64 11.92 -11.32
CA GLY A 90 1.10 10.87 -12.19
C GLY A 90 -0.33 10.43 -11.86
N LEU A 91 -1.15 11.32 -11.30
CA LEU A 91 -2.55 11.04 -10.98
C LEU A 91 -3.35 10.73 -12.26
N THR A 92 -3.99 9.57 -12.29
CA THR A 92 -4.87 9.12 -13.38
C THR A 92 -6.17 8.56 -12.80
N LEU A 93 -7.29 8.95 -13.42
CA LEU A 93 -8.62 8.44 -13.10
C LEU A 93 -9.16 7.73 -14.34
N THR A 94 -9.44 6.44 -14.23
CA THR A 94 -9.98 5.63 -15.33
C THR A 94 -11.33 5.07 -14.94
N GLY A 95 -12.36 5.33 -15.75
CA GLY A 95 -13.69 4.80 -15.52
C GLY A 95 -13.85 3.39 -16.09
N THR A 96 -14.59 2.54 -15.38
CA THR A 96 -15.33 1.41 -15.94
C THR A 96 -16.83 1.73 -15.86
N GLU A 97 -17.68 0.78 -16.27
CA GLU A 97 -19.13 0.92 -16.13
C GLU A 97 -19.60 1.13 -14.68
N LYS A 98 -18.86 0.61 -13.70
CA LYS A 98 -19.31 0.59 -12.29
C LYS A 98 -18.41 1.41 -11.36
N GLU A 99 -17.16 1.63 -11.75
CA GLU A 99 -16.13 2.15 -10.85
C GLU A 99 -15.29 3.24 -11.53
N ILE A 100 -14.67 4.08 -10.70
CA ILE A 100 -13.57 4.96 -11.09
C ILE A 100 -12.32 4.44 -10.38
N GLU A 101 -11.35 3.97 -11.15
CA GLU A 101 -10.04 3.61 -10.66
C GLU A 101 -9.16 4.85 -10.54
N VAL A 102 -8.60 5.07 -9.35
CA VAL A 102 -7.66 6.16 -9.07
C VAL A 102 -6.27 5.58 -8.87
N LYS A 103 -5.30 6.02 -9.68
CA LYS A 103 -3.88 5.69 -9.53
C LYS A 103 -3.07 6.96 -9.44
N ALA A 104 -2.03 6.96 -8.61
CA ALA A 104 -1.05 8.04 -8.59
C ALA A 104 0.31 7.47 -8.24
N LYS A 105 1.34 8.30 -8.30
CA LYS A 105 2.70 7.98 -7.88
C LYS A 105 3.16 8.83 -6.71
N LEU A 106 3.86 8.23 -5.75
CA LEU A 106 4.59 8.99 -4.74
C LEU A 106 6.02 9.20 -5.25
N LYS A 107 6.36 10.44 -5.56
CA LYS A 107 7.75 10.86 -5.71
C LYS A 107 8.35 11.00 -4.33
N SER A 108 9.42 10.26 -4.08
CA SER A 108 10.27 10.41 -2.91
C SER A 108 11.50 11.25 -3.25
N PRO A 109 12.06 12.00 -2.30
CA PRO A 109 13.37 12.64 -2.50
C PRO A 109 14.45 11.59 -2.75
N GLN A 110 15.43 11.92 -3.59
CA GLN A 110 16.57 11.09 -3.91
C GLN A 110 17.71 11.28 -2.89
N SER A 111 18.62 10.31 -2.83
CA SER A 111 19.82 10.44 -2.00
C SER A 111 20.65 11.64 -2.45
N GLY A 112 20.96 12.54 -1.52
CA GLY A 112 21.68 13.78 -1.80
C GLY A 112 20.80 14.98 -2.15
N ASP A 113 19.48 14.80 -2.25
CA ASP A 113 18.56 15.93 -2.41
C ASP A 113 18.61 16.85 -1.18
N LEU A 114 18.65 18.16 -1.43
CA LEU A 114 18.46 19.15 -0.37
C LEU A 114 16.98 19.17 0.03
N VAL A 115 16.67 18.54 1.16
CA VAL A 115 15.32 18.48 1.72
C VAL A 115 15.24 19.16 3.08
N THR A 116 14.04 19.59 3.44
CA THR A 116 13.76 20.08 4.79
C THR A 116 13.57 18.92 5.76
N MET A 117 14.22 18.96 6.92
CA MET A 117 14.08 17.94 7.96
C MET A 117 12.87 18.24 8.87
N ALA A 118 11.68 18.17 8.29
CA ALA A 118 10.42 18.38 8.98
C ALA A 118 9.35 17.41 8.45
N LEU A 119 8.42 17.03 9.33
CA LEU A 119 7.28 16.21 8.95
C LEU A 119 6.45 16.93 7.88
N THR A 120 6.09 16.22 6.82
CA THR A 120 5.24 16.73 5.75
C THR A 120 4.07 15.79 5.49
N TYR A 121 3.04 16.31 4.83
CA TYR A 121 1.81 15.57 4.52
C TYR A 121 1.48 15.77 3.03
N PRO A 122 2.20 15.08 2.11
CA PRO A 122 1.94 15.22 0.69
C PRO A 122 0.54 14.72 0.35
N HIS A 123 -0.24 15.58 -0.30
CA HIS A 123 -1.59 15.26 -0.72
C HIS A 123 -1.94 16.01 -2.00
N VAL A 124 -2.94 15.53 -2.71
CA VAL A 124 -3.55 16.22 -3.85
C VAL A 124 -5.06 16.20 -3.68
N LEU A 125 -5.66 17.37 -3.85
CA LEU A 125 -7.10 17.57 -3.78
C LEU A 125 -7.64 17.76 -5.20
N ILE A 126 -8.57 16.92 -5.60
CA ILE A 126 -9.19 16.99 -6.92
C ILE A 126 -10.70 17.10 -6.84
N LYS A 127 -11.27 17.73 -7.85
CA LYS A 127 -12.69 17.89 -8.09
C LYS A 127 -13.07 17.21 -9.39
N LEU A 128 -14.14 16.42 -9.37
CA LEU A 128 -14.74 15.81 -10.55
C LEU A 128 -16.28 15.88 -10.45
N LYS A 129 -16.97 15.53 -11.53
CA LYS A 129 -18.43 15.41 -11.48
C LYS A 129 -18.83 14.17 -10.71
N GLU A 130 -19.85 14.31 -9.88
CA GLU A 130 -20.50 13.17 -9.25
C GLU A 130 -21.33 12.44 -10.31
N ASP A 131 -21.09 11.13 -10.45
CA ASP A 131 -21.77 10.27 -11.43
C ASP A 131 -22.21 8.92 -10.86
N GLY A 132 -22.12 8.74 -9.54
CA GLY A 132 -22.62 7.56 -8.84
C GLY A 132 -21.71 6.34 -8.87
N ARG A 133 -20.59 6.38 -9.61
CA ARG A 133 -19.64 5.26 -9.63
C ARG A 133 -18.85 5.15 -8.32
N GLN A 134 -18.53 3.91 -7.94
CA GLN A 134 -17.73 3.66 -6.75
C GLN A 134 -16.25 3.99 -7.02
N LEU A 135 -15.53 4.44 -5.99
CA LEU A 135 -14.09 4.66 -6.11
C LEU A 135 -13.36 3.37 -5.80
N ARG A 136 -12.49 2.96 -6.71
CA ARG A 136 -11.51 1.92 -6.48
C ARG A 136 -10.14 2.57 -6.40
N PHE A 137 -9.53 2.52 -5.22
CA PHE A 137 -8.16 2.99 -5.07
C PHE A 137 -7.20 1.92 -5.61
N GLY A 138 -6.54 2.23 -6.74
CA GLY A 138 -5.50 1.40 -7.34
C GLY A 138 -4.17 1.41 -6.57
N GLY A 139 -4.05 2.28 -5.57
CA GLY A 139 -2.83 2.53 -4.80
C GLY A 139 -2.13 3.82 -5.22
N ILE A 140 -1.21 4.28 -4.38
CA ILE A 140 -0.15 5.20 -4.78
C ILE A 140 1.07 4.32 -5.09
N GLU A 141 1.41 4.20 -6.37
CA GLU A 141 2.63 3.53 -6.80
C GLU A 141 3.83 4.39 -6.34
N GLY A 142 4.68 3.89 -5.45
CA GLY A 142 5.95 4.58 -5.22
C GLY A 142 6.69 4.68 -6.56
N ASN A 143 7.21 5.85 -6.93
CA ASN A 143 8.14 5.90 -8.04
C ASN A 143 9.40 5.14 -7.59
N VAL A 144 9.45 3.85 -7.92
CA VAL A 144 10.70 3.14 -8.13
C VAL A 144 11.44 3.96 -9.19
N PRO A 145 12.66 4.44 -8.93
CA PRO A 145 13.44 5.15 -9.93
C PRO A 145 13.46 4.32 -11.21
N THR A 146 12.83 4.82 -12.27
CA THR A 146 12.98 4.28 -13.62
C THR A 146 14.34 4.76 -14.13
N GLY A 147 15.40 4.18 -13.58
CA GLY A 147 16.72 4.14 -14.17
C GLY A 147 16.90 2.75 -14.76
N GLY A 148 16.96 2.65 -16.09
CA GLY A 148 17.34 1.42 -16.75
C GLY A 148 18.71 0.96 -16.26
N GLY A 149 18.79 -0.28 -15.75
CA GLY A 149 20.01 -0.91 -15.29
C GLY A 149 19.74 -1.77 -14.06
N GLY A 150 19.68 -3.09 -14.25
CA GLY A 150 19.27 -4.07 -13.24
C GLY A 150 19.83 -3.81 -11.84
N THR A 151 18.96 -3.38 -10.93
CA THR A 151 19.19 -3.28 -9.49
C THR A 151 17.89 -3.66 -8.79
N ALA A 152 17.99 -4.53 -7.78
CA ALA A 152 16.83 -5.06 -7.06
C ALA A 152 16.01 -3.92 -6.42
N GLU A 153 14.69 -3.95 -6.61
CA GLU A 153 13.76 -2.93 -6.13
C GLU A 153 13.82 -2.79 -4.60
N GLU A 154 14.22 -1.61 -4.11
CA GLU A 154 14.34 -1.30 -2.69
C GLU A 154 13.00 -0.80 -2.12
N LYS A 155 12.49 -1.53 -1.13
CA LYS A 155 11.22 -1.31 -0.44
C LYS A 155 11.49 -0.73 0.94
N GLN A 156 10.62 0.14 1.43
CA GLN A 156 10.75 0.75 2.77
C GLN A 156 9.69 0.18 3.73
N GLY A 157 10.03 0.11 5.01
CA GLY A 157 9.15 -0.35 6.06
C GLY A 157 9.38 0.38 7.38
N PHE A 158 8.34 0.40 8.21
CA PHE A 158 8.41 0.85 9.60
C PHE A 158 7.96 -0.30 10.49
N GLY A 159 8.55 -0.42 11.67
CA GLY A 159 8.18 -1.49 12.59
C GLY A 159 8.92 -1.44 13.90
N VAL A 160 8.72 -2.48 14.69
CA VAL A 160 9.40 -2.66 15.98
C VAL A 160 10.41 -3.78 15.83
N TYR A 161 11.68 -3.49 16.08
CA TYR A 161 12.74 -4.49 16.10
C TYR A 161 12.49 -5.49 17.23
N THR A 162 12.43 -6.79 16.90
CA THR A 162 12.10 -7.84 17.88
C THR A 162 13.32 -8.64 18.33
N GLY A 163 14.33 -8.78 17.47
CA GLY A 163 15.61 -9.39 17.81
C GLY A 163 16.39 -9.94 16.62
N GLN A 164 17.58 -10.49 16.89
CA GLN A 164 18.32 -11.32 15.94
C GLN A 164 17.80 -12.75 15.98
N ILE A 165 17.58 -13.35 14.81
CA ILE A 165 17.29 -14.78 14.66
C ILE A 165 18.60 -15.55 14.63
N ASP A 166 19.58 -15.03 13.90
CA ASP A 166 20.94 -15.53 13.75
C ASP A 166 21.90 -14.38 13.37
N SER A 167 23.19 -14.67 13.14
CA SER A 167 24.19 -13.65 12.80
C SER A 167 23.97 -12.94 11.45
N ASN A 168 23.05 -13.44 10.64
CA ASN A 168 22.75 -12.92 9.32
C ASN A 168 21.31 -12.41 9.20
N SER A 169 20.48 -12.52 10.23
CA SER A 169 19.05 -12.30 10.10
C SER A 169 18.43 -11.67 11.35
N ILE A 170 17.52 -10.74 11.14
CA ILE A 170 16.73 -10.11 12.20
C ILE A 170 15.25 -10.30 11.96
N GLU A 171 14.47 -10.11 13.00
CA GLU A 171 13.02 -10.05 12.92
C GLU A 171 12.53 -8.63 13.28
N ILE A 172 11.54 -8.17 12.52
CA ILE A 172 10.84 -6.91 12.74
C ILE A 172 9.34 -7.18 12.72
N LYS A 173 8.63 -6.67 13.72
CA LYS A 173 7.18 -6.57 13.69
C LYS A 173 6.80 -5.38 12.81
N VAL A 174 6.41 -5.65 11.57
CA VAL A 174 6.13 -4.61 10.58
C VAL A 174 4.79 -3.95 10.86
N SER A 175 4.80 -2.62 10.87
CA SER A 175 3.60 -1.81 11.05
C SER A 175 3.15 -1.27 9.70
N GLY A 176 1.96 -1.66 9.25
CA GLY A 176 1.37 -1.22 7.99
C GLY A 176 -0.15 -1.26 8.01
N THR A 177 -0.79 -0.38 7.26
CA THR A 177 -2.26 -0.21 7.20
C THR A 177 -3.01 -1.43 6.64
N LYS A 178 -2.29 -2.42 6.08
CA LYS A 178 -2.81 -3.71 5.60
C LYS A 178 -2.13 -4.93 6.24
N ALA A 179 -1.20 -4.72 7.17
CA ALA A 179 -0.53 -5.82 7.86
C ALA A 179 -1.50 -6.40 8.91
N PRO A 180 -1.63 -7.73 9.05
CA PRO A 180 -2.36 -8.33 10.17
C PRO A 180 -1.89 -7.73 11.50
N LYS A 181 -2.78 -7.70 12.50
CA LYS A 181 -2.38 -7.51 13.91
C LYS A 181 -1.31 -8.59 14.17
N ASP A 182 -0.05 -8.18 14.22
CA ASP A 182 1.14 -9.02 14.42
C ASP A 182 1.83 -9.63 13.16
N ASP A 183 2.12 -8.82 12.13
CA ASP A 183 2.98 -9.21 10.99
C ASP A 183 4.49 -9.19 11.34
N TYR A 184 5.00 -10.30 11.88
CA TYR A 184 6.43 -10.51 12.10
C TYR A 184 7.11 -10.98 10.82
N ARG A 185 8.16 -10.27 10.39
CA ARG A 185 8.90 -10.60 9.17
C ARG A 185 10.40 -10.70 9.46
N ALA A 186 10.99 -11.76 8.93
CA ALA A 186 12.43 -11.98 8.96
C ALA A 186 13.12 -11.27 7.79
N PHE A 187 14.21 -10.57 8.08
CA PHE A 187 15.04 -9.88 7.10
C PHE A 187 16.49 -10.35 7.22
N ARG A 188 17.06 -10.77 6.10
CA ARG A 188 18.48 -11.10 6.02
C ARG A 188 19.29 -9.80 5.96
N LEU A 189 20.29 -9.65 6.81
CA LEU A 189 21.19 -8.51 6.81
C LEU A 189 22.03 -8.49 5.53
N SER A 190 22.10 -7.35 4.86
CA SER A 190 23.16 -7.09 3.87
C SER A 190 24.53 -7.04 4.53
N GLU A 191 25.60 -7.27 3.75
CA GLU A 191 26.97 -7.22 4.27
C GLU A 191 27.31 -5.88 4.92
N GLU A 192 26.81 -4.77 4.37
CA GLU A 192 26.99 -3.46 4.96
C GLU A 192 26.35 -3.35 6.34
N ILE A 193 25.12 -3.88 6.49
CA ILE A 193 24.42 -3.85 7.77
C ILE A 193 25.08 -4.78 8.78
N LYS A 194 25.51 -5.98 8.38
CA LYS A 194 26.23 -6.91 9.27
C LYS A 194 27.47 -6.25 9.89
N ASN A 195 28.28 -5.59 9.06
CA ASN A 195 29.53 -4.97 9.50
C ASN A 195 29.33 -3.82 10.49
N LYS A 196 28.16 -3.19 10.51
CA LYS A 196 27.83 -2.08 11.42
C LYS A 196 26.76 -2.43 12.45
N PHE A 197 26.28 -3.68 12.51
CA PHE A 197 25.08 -4.03 13.26
C PHE A 197 25.22 -3.71 14.75
N ASP A 198 26.34 -4.09 15.37
CA ASP A 198 26.61 -3.82 16.79
C ASP A 198 26.68 -2.32 17.10
N SER A 199 27.09 -1.51 16.12
CA SER A 199 27.17 -0.04 16.26
C SER A 199 25.81 0.63 16.21
N LEU A 200 24.76 -0.04 15.72
CA LEU A 200 23.40 0.49 15.67
C LEU A 200 22.74 0.51 17.06
N GLN A 201 23.27 -0.25 18.03
CA GLN A 201 22.78 -0.33 19.42
C GLN A 201 21.27 -0.56 19.53
N LEU A 202 20.73 -1.41 18.64
CA LEU A 202 19.31 -1.76 18.61
C LEU A 202 18.95 -2.66 19.79
N ASN A 203 17.89 -2.29 20.51
CA ASN A 203 17.30 -3.10 21.57
C ASN A 203 15.90 -3.56 21.16
N THR A 204 15.50 -4.76 21.58
CA THR A 204 14.12 -5.24 21.36
C THR A 204 13.11 -4.21 21.86
N GLY A 205 12.13 -3.88 21.02
CA GLY A 205 11.15 -2.84 21.28
C GLY A 205 11.48 -1.48 20.66
N ASP A 206 12.67 -1.32 20.07
CA ASP A 206 13.02 -0.10 19.35
C ASP A 206 12.18 0.04 18.07
N GLU A 207 11.58 1.21 17.90
CA GLU A 207 10.90 1.59 16.66
C GLU A 207 11.94 1.94 15.60
N VAL A 208 11.84 1.28 14.45
CA VAL A 208 12.84 1.34 13.39
C VAL A 208 12.21 1.70 12.05
N LEU A 209 12.89 2.58 11.32
CA LEU A 209 12.68 2.79 9.90
C LEU A 209 13.74 1.98 9.15
N PHE A 210 13.32 1.22 8.15
CA PHE A 210 14.22 0.33 7.44
C PHE A 210 13.92 0.24 5.95
N THR A 211 14.93 -0.13 5.17
CA THR A 211 14.82 -0.44 3.74
C THR A 211 15.30 -1.86 3.47
N TYR A 212 14.67 -2.51 2.51
CA TYR A 212 15.00 -3.88 2.11
C TYR A 212 14.72 -4.14 0.64
N THR A 213 15.50 -5.01 0.00
CA THR A 213 15.23 -5.51 -1.35
C THR A 213 14.66 -6.92 -1.28
N VAL A 214 14.03 -7.39 -2.36
CA VAL A 214 13.67 -8.80 -2.53
C VAL A 214 14.52 -9.36 -3.67
N ASN A 215 15.34 -10.37 -3.38
CA ASN A 215 16.18 -10.99 -4.41
C ASN A 215 15.39 -12.02 -5.26
N GLU A 216 16.04 -12.60 -6.27
CA GLU A 216 15.45 -13.61 -7.16
C GLU A 216 14.94 -14.87 -6.44
N HIS A 217 15.43 -15.12 -5.22
CA HIS A 217 14.98 -16.23 -4.35
C HIS A 217 13.85 -15.81 -3.39
N ASN A 218 13.24 -14.65 -3.62
CA ASN A 218 12.19 -14.06 -2.78
C ASN A 218 12.61 -13.82 -1.31
N GLN A 219 13.91 -13.65 -1.06
CA GLN A 219 14.44 -13.33 0.26
C GLN A 219 14.47 -11.82 0.47
N GLN A 220 14.01 -11.37 1.65
CA GLN A 220 14.00 -9.97 2.04
C GLN A 220 15.38 -9.61 2.61
N ILE A 221 16.13 -8.76 1.90
CA ILE A 221 17.49 -8.35 2.28
C ILE A 221 17.44 -6.93 2.84
N LEU A 222 17.71 -6.76 4.12
CA LEU A 222 17.80 -5.48 4.81
C LEU A 222 19.02 -4.69 4.33
N THR A 223 18.77 -3.53 3.74
CA THR A 223 19.79 -2.63 3.18
C THR A 223 20.04 -1.43 4.08
N SER A 224 19.04 -0.99 4.85
CA SER A 224 19.19 0.04 5.87
C SER A 224 18.25 -0.21 7.05
N ILE A 225 18.67 0.19 8.25
CA ILE A 225 17.83 0.20 9.45
C ILE A 225 18.32 1.31 10.38
N GLN A 226 17.38 2.07 10.92
CA GLN A 226 17.66 3.17 11.83
C GLN A 226 16.61 3.22 12.92
N LYS A 227 17.07 3.42 14.17
CA LYS A 227 16.20 3.71 15.31
C LYS A 227 15.57 5.08 15.11
N THR A 228 14.26 5.15 15.29
CA THR A 228 13.55 6.43 15.36
C THR A 228 13.79 7.07 16.73
N LYS A 229 13.98 8.39 16.78
CA LYS A 229 14.12 9.10 18.05
C LYS A 229 12.73 9.20 18.69
N ARG A 230 12.62 8.70 19.93
CA ARG A 230 11.54 9.11 20.84
C ARG A 230 11.76 10.54 21.31
#